data_AF-R7GMZ2-F1
#
_entry.id   AF-R7GMZ2-F1
#
_cell.length_a   1.000
_cell.length_b   1.000
_cell.length_c   1.000
_cell.angle_alpha   90.00
_cell.angle_beta   90.00
_cell.angle_gamma   90.00
#
_symmetry.space_group_name_H-M   'P 1'
#
loop_
_entity.id
_entity.type
_entity.pdbx_description
1 polymer ?
#
loop_
_entity_poly.entity_id
_entity_poly.type
_entity_poly.pdbx_seq_one_letter_code
_entity_poly.pdbx_strand_id
1 'polypeptide(L)' 'MPNLQLTPRLISTHGGSDNNRYVKEGIRGIVVACAMNDCHSVSEYTTIDELEKSALLALHLMID' A
#
# COMPACT_ATOMS: atom_id res chain seq x y z
N MET A 1 -2.59 -15.54 -11.61
CA MET A 1 -2.45 -15.29 -10.17
C MET A 1 -3.75 -15.68 -9.46
N PRO A 2 -3.73 -16.22 -8.23
CA PRO A 2 -4.96 -16.44 -7.48
C PRO A 2 -5.71 -15.11 -7.32
N ASN A 3 -7.05 -15.16 -7.32
CA ASN A 3 -7.87 -13.99 -7.03
C ASN A 3 -7.56 -13.52 -5.59
N LEU A 4 -7.04 -12.30 -5.44
CA LEU A 4 -6.64 -11.74 -4.12
C LEU A 4 -7.83 -11.54 -3.16
N GLN A 5 -9.07 -11.63 -3.63
CA GLN A 5 -10.29 -11.38 -2.84
C GLN A 5 -10.26 -10.02 -2.12
N LEU A 6 -9.55 -9.04 -2.70
CA LEU A 6 -9.50 -7.68 -2.22
C LEU A 6 -10.54 -6.83 -2.94
N THR A 7 -11.21 -5.94 -2.20
CA THR A 7 -12.00 -4.86 -2.79
C THR A 7 -11.16 -3.58 -2.78
N PRO A 8 -10.55 -3.18 -3.90
CA PRO A 8 -9.67 -2.02 -3.92
C PRO A 8 -10.45 -0.73 -3.69
N ARG A 9 -9.85 0.20 -2.94
CA ARG A 9 -10.37 1.55 -2.74
C ARG A 9 -9.25 2.56 -2.94
N LEU A 10 -9.44 3.47 -3.89
CA LEU A 10 -8.57 4.64 -4.02
C LEU A 10 -9.05 5.70 -3.03
N ILE A 11 -8.16 6.12 -2.14
CA ILE A 11 -8.42 7.13 -1.14
C ILE A 11 -7.29 8.15 -1.13
N SER A 12 -7.62 9.39 -0.76
CA SER A 12 -6.61 10.38 -0.39
C SER A 12 -6.19 10.14 1.06
N THR A 13 -4.92 9.82 1.29
CA THR A 13 -4.40 9.50 2.63
C THR A 13 -4.16 10.74 3.49
N HIS A 14 -4.12 11.94 2.89
CA HIS A 14 -3.85 13.24 3.52
C HIS A 14 -2.53 13.35 4.31
N GLY A 15 -1.78 12.24 4.46
CA GLY A 15 -0.42 12.20 4.99
C GLY A 15 0.65 12.40 3.92
N GLY A 16 1.91 12.42 4.37
CA GLY A 16 3.07 12.50 3.48
C GLY A 16 3.52 11.13 2.98
N SER A 17 3.97 11.07 1.73
CA SER A 17 4.62 9.92 1.10
C SER A 17 5.72 10.40 0.16
N ASP A 18 6.73 9.57 -0.09
CA ASP A 18 7.73 9.82 -1.12
C ASP A 18 7.09 10.02 -2.50
N ASN A 19 5.93 9.39 -2.73
CA ASN A 19 5.14 9.58 -3.95
C ASN A 19 4.74 11.06 -4.18
N ASN A 20 4.56 11.85 -3.10
CA ASN A 20 4.29 13.28 -3.25
C ASN A 20 5.46 14.02 -3.91
N ARG A 21 6.71 13.60 -3.64
CA ARG A 21 7.88 14.18 -4.30
C ARG A 21 7.97 13.73 -5.75
N TYR A 22 7.79 12.44 -6.02
CA TYR A 22 7.83 11.90 -7.39
C TYR A 22 6.78 12.56 -8.30
N VAL A 23 5.54 12.74 -7.80
CA VAL A 23 4.47 13.42 -8.55
C VAL A 23 4.82 14.87 -8.87
N LYS A 24 5.49 15.59 -7.97
CA LYS A 24 5.96 16.96 -8.23
C LYS A 24 7.00 17.02 -9.35
N GLU A 25 7.77 15.96 -9.54
CA GLU A 25 8.75 15.82 -10.63
C GLU A 25 8.14 15.22 -11.92
N GLY A 26 6.81 15.08 -11.99
CA GLY A 26 6.11 14.59 -13.17
C GLY A 26 6.01 13.06 -13.27
N ILE A 27 6.46 12.31 -12.27
CA ILE A 27 6.34 10.85 -12.22
C ILE A 27 4.99 10.49 -11.57
N ARG A 28 4.11 9.86 -12.35
CA ARG A 28 2.84 9.35 -11.81
C ARG A 28 3.10 8.11 -10.95
N GLY A 29 2.42 8.03 -9.81
CA GLY A 29 2.49 6.86 -8.93
C GLY A 29 1.32 6.79 -7.97
N ILE A 30 1.17 5.62 -7.35
CA ILE A 30 0.19 5.31 -6.31
C ILE A 30 0.92 4.88 -5.03
N VAL A 31 0.30 5.08 -3.88
CA VAL A 31 0.76 4.52 -2.61
C VAL A 31 -0.07 3.29 -2.32
N VAL A 32 0.58 2.14 -2.22
CA VAL A 32 -0.06 0.84 -1.95
C VAL A 32 -0.08 0.59 -0.44
N ALA A 33 -1.16 -0.02 0.06
CA ALA A 33 -1.22 -0.44 1.46
C ALA A 33 -0.09 -1.44 1.77
N CYS A 34 0.56 -1.27 2.93
CA CYS A 34 1.75 -2.02 3.32
C CYS A 34 1.59 -2.80 4.64
N ALA A 35 0.34 -3.10 5.04
CA ALA A 35 0.01 -3.85 6.26
C ALA A 35 0.50 -3.23 7.58
N MET A 36 0.78 -1.93 7.62
CA MET A 36 1.20 -1.26 8.86
C MET A 36 -0.01 -0.60 9.53
N ASN A 37 -0.25 -0.94 10.80
CA ASN A 37 -1.34 -0.40 11.60
C ASN A 37 -0.79 0.30 12.84
N ASP A 38 -1.43 1.39 13.26
CA ASP A 38 -1.08 2.23 14.43
C ASP A 38 0.40 2.66 14.47
N CYS A 39 0.94 3.04 13.31
CA CYS A 39 2.34 3.40 13.14
C CYS A 39 2.76 4.54 14.08
N HIS A 40 3.99 4.45 14.59
CA HIS A 40 4.59 5.40 15.55
C HIS A 40 3.95 5.39 16.96
N SER A 41 3.17 4.37 17.28
CA SER A 41 2.66 4.13 18.63
C SER A 41 3.37 2.93 19.29
N VAL A 42 3.18 2.74 20.59
CA VAL A 42 3.57 1.50 21.30
C VAL A 42 2.67 0.30 20.95
N SER A 43 1.63 0.55 20.15
CA SER A 43 0.64 -0.42 19.71
C SER A 43 0.77 -0.73 18.22
N GLU A 44 1.83 -0.30 17.56
CA GLU A 44 2.10 -0.60 16.14
C GLU A 44 2.09 -2.11 15.89
N TYR A 45 1.33 -2.54 14.87
CA TYR A 45 1.15 -3.97 14.59
C TYR A 45 0.85 -4.27 13.11
N THR A 46 0.91 -5.55 12.79
CA THR A 46 0.49 -6.15 11.52
C THR A 46 -0.01 -7.57 11.76
N THR A 47 -0.70 -8.17 10.79
CA THR A 47 -0.99 -9.61 10.76
C THR A 47 -0.28 -10.31 9.61
N ILE A 48 -0.14 -11.64 9.69
CA ILE A 48 0.42 -12.47 8.60
C ILE A 48 -0.44 -12.33 7.34
N ASP A 49 -1.77 -12.37 7.50
CA ASP A 49 -2.73 -12.26 6.39
C ASP A 49 -2.61 -10.90 5.66
N GLU A 50 -2.49 -9.80 6.40
CA GLU A 50 -2.30 -8.47 5.79
C GLU A 50 -0.96 -8.37 5.05
N LEU A 51 0.12 -8.93 5.60
CA LEU A 51 1.43 -8.94 4.95
C LEU A 51 1.41 -9.73 3.64
N GLU A 52 0.83 -10.94 3.66
CA GLU A 52 0.70 -11.79 2.47
C GLU A 52 -0.12 -11.09 1.39
N LYS A 53 -1.29 -10.54 1.75
CA LYS A 53 -2.15 -9.81 0.80
C LYS A 53 -1.48 -8.56 0.24
N SER A 54 -0.73 -7.81 1.06
CA SER A 54 -0.02 -6.61 0.61
C SER A 54 1.13 -6.96 -0.36
N ALA A 55 1.86 -8.04 -0.08
CA ALA A 55 2.91 -8.54 -0.97
C ALA A 55 2.34 -9.05 -2.31
N LEU A 56 1.25 -9.81 -2.26
CA LEU A 56 0.53 -10.28 -3.46
C LEU A 56 -0.02 -9.10 -4.27
N LEU A 57 -0.54 -8.06 -3.61
CA LEU A 57 -1.05 -6.87 -4.28
C LEU A 57 0.07 -6.13 -5.02
N ALA A 58 1.22 -5.94 -4.36
CA ALA A 58 2.39 -5.32 -4.98
C ALA A 58 2.89 -6.15 -6.18
N LEU A 59 2.98 -7.48 -6.03
CA LEU A 59 3.37 -8.37 -7.11
C LEU A 59 2.42 -8.27 -8.30
N HIS A 60 1.11 -8.32 -8.06
CA HIS A 60 0.09 -8.22 -9.10
C HIS A 60 0.21 -6.90 -9.88
N LEU A 61 0.43 -5.78 -9.20
CA LEU A 61 0.63 -4.47 -9.85
C LEU A 61 1.93 -4.36 -10.67
N MET A 62 2.92 -5.21 -10.43
CA MET A 62 4.20 -5.19 -11.14
C MET A 62 4.21 -6.04 -12.41
N ILE A 63 3.34 -7.04 -12.49
CA ILE A 63 3.40 -8.07 -13.55
C ILE A 63 2.17 -8.09 -14.47
N ASP A 64 1.09 -7.41 -14.08
CA ASP A 64 -0.11 -7.23 -14.89
C ASP A 64 -0.10 -5.83 -15.56
#